data_AF-A0A8C7WW81-F1
#
_entry.id   AF-A0A8C7WW81-F1
#
_cell.length_a   1.000
_cell.length_b   1.000
_cell.length_c   1.000
_cell.angle_alpha   90.00
_cell.angle_beta   90.00
_cell.angle_gamma   90.00
#
_symmetry.space_group_name_H-M   'P 1'
#
loop_
_entity.id
_entity.type
_entity.pdbx_description
1 polymer ?
#
loop_
_entity_poly.entity_id
_entity_poly.type
_entity_poly.pdbx_seq_one_letter_code
_entity_poly.pdbx_strand_id
1 'polypeptide(L)'
;MGAHLVRRYVTETDTEPDPARKFEFDPVVGFPERKEREMVATQEHMNLAHLSLEQRDYCAHHLLKLMKCKRDNWPNFLACKHERHDWDYCEHQDKSRLGKSSESLKTVNVNRFV
;
A
#
# COMPACT_ATOMS: atom_id res chain seq x y z
N MET A 1 16.78 -1.19 -6.28
CA MET A 1 16.33 -1.07 -4.87
C MET A 1 17.31 -1.85 -4.01
N GLY A 2 18.18 -1.20 -3.23
CA GLY A 2 19.18 -1.93 -2.41
C GLY A 2 20.19 -1.07 -1.67
N ALA A 3 20.47 0.15 -2.15
CA ALA A 3 21.40 1.07 -1.50
C ALA A 3 21.01 1.43 -0.04
N HIS A 4 19.71 1.43 0.27
CA HIS A 4 19.23 1.69 1.63
C HIS A 4 19.71 0.64 2.65
N LEU A 5 19.95 -0.61 2.23
CA LEU A 5 20.47 -1.66 3.12
C LEU A 5 21.92 -1.39 3.49
N VAL A 6 22.76 -0.99 2.53
CA VAL A 6 24.15 -0.60 2.80
C VAL A 6 24.18 0.60 3.73
N ARG A 7 23.29 1.58 3.52
CA ARG A 7 23.20 2.74 4.41
C ARG A 7 22.85 2.34 5.84
N ARG A 8 21.85 1.47 6.01
CA ARG A 8 21.39 0.96 7.31
C ARG A 8 22.46 0.17 8.05
N TYR A 9 23.23 -0.67 7.36
CA TYR A 9 24.15 -1.60 8.02
C TYR A 9 25.60 -1.12 8.09
N VAL A 10 26.03 -0.18 7.24
CA VAL A 10 27.45 0.19 7.10
C VAL A 10 27.72 1.65 7.43
N THR A 11 26.93 2.60 6.91
CA THR A 11 27.30 4.02 6.98
C THR A 11 26.54 4.81 8.04
N GLU A 12 25.20 4.73 8.05
CA GLU A 12 24.34 5.56 8.89
C GLU A 12 23.20 4.70 9.45
N THR A 13 23.44 4.08 10.60
CA THR A 13 22.47 3.21 11.30
C THR A 13 21.35 4.01 11.96
N ASP A 14 21.64 5.23 12.42
CA ASP A 14 20.75 6.01 13.29
C ASP A 14 19.71 6.83 12.51
N THR A 15 19.97 7.13 11.23
CA THR A 15 19.09 7.96 10.40
C THR A 15 18.03 7.15 9.67
N GLU A 16 18.30 5.87 9.38
CA GLU A 16 17.43 5.02 8.57
C GLU A 16 16.34 4.33 9.43
N PRO A 17 15.07 4.31 9.00
CA PRO A 17 13.99 3.70 9.75
C PRO A 17 14.06 2.16 9.72
N ASP A 18 13.85 1.55 10.88
CA ASP A 18 13.73 0.09 11.00
C ASP A 18 12.33 -0.40 10.55
N PRO A 19 12.25 -1.42 9.67
CA PRO A 19 10.96 -1.93 9.18
C PRO A 19 10.15 -2.70 10.25
N ALA A 20 10.81 -3.24 11.28
CA ALA A 20 10.17 -4.01 12.33
C ALA A 20 9.65 -3.14 13.50
N ARG A 21 10.23 -1.96 13.69
CA ARG A 21 9.85 -1.06 14.79
C ARG A 21 8.78 -0.09 14.29
N LYS A 22 7.70 0.04 15.05
CA LYS A 22 6.66 1.04 14.77
C LYS A 22 7.21 2.44 15.05
N PHE A 23 6.85 3.40 14.21
CA PHE A 23 7.25 4.79 14.40
C PHE A 23 6.51 5.39 15.62
N GLU A 24 7.19 6.27 16.36
CA GLU A 24 6.64 6.99 17.51
C GLU A 24 6.13 8.40 17.13
N PHE A 25 6.40 8.86 15.91
CA PHE A 25 6.06 10.22 15.48
C PHE A 25 4.58 10.38 15.10
N ASP A 26 4.02 11.55 15.36
CA ASP A 26 2.65 11.85 14.95
C ASP A 26 2.53 11.94 13.41
N PRO A 27 1.52 11.29 12.81
CA PRO A 27 1.32 11.24 11.36
C PRO A 27 0.99 12.59 10.71
N VAL A 28 0.88 13.66 11.51
CA VAL A 28 0.59 15.05 11.12
C VAL A 28 1.88 15.86 10.92
N VAL A 29 3.03 15.41 11.46
CA VAL A 29 4.30 16.11 11.32
C VAL A 29 4.74 16.10 9.85
N GLY A 30 4.57 17.24 9.16
CA GLY A 30 5.00 17.45 7.77
C GLY A 30 3.88 17.42 6.71
N PHE A 31 2.63 17.14 7.08
CA PHE A 31 1.50 17.17 6.14
C PHE A 31 0.43 18.14 6.65
N PRO A 32 0.28 19.34 6.04
CA PRO A 32 -0.72 20.30 6.48
C PRO A 32 -2.17 19.81 6.26
N GLU A 33 -2.39 18.82 5.37
CA GLU A 33 -3.72 18.26 5.12
C GLU A 33 -3.63 16.79 4.63
N ARG A 34 -3.68 15.84 5.57
CA ARG A 34 -3.72 14.40 5.25
C ARG A 34 -5.16 13.94 5.12
N LYS A 35 -5.64 13.72 3.89
CA LYS A 35 -6.96 13.11 3.66
C LYS A 35 -6.98 11.67 4.18
N GLU A 36 -8.00 11.35 4.97
CA GLU A 36 -8.28 9.98 5.38
C GLU A 36 -8.67 9.14 4.15
N ARG A 37 -8.38 7.84 4.20
CA ARG A 37 -8.67 6.94 3.09
C ARG A 37 -10.08 6.40 3.26
N GLU A 38 -10.92 6.64 2.27
CA GLU A 38 -12.26 6.07 2.24
C GLU A 38 -12.21 4.62 1.76
N MET A 39 -12.76 3.72 2.57
CA MET A 39 -13.00 2.32 2.19
C MET A 39 -14.23 2.26 1.29
N VAL A 40 -14.03 1.96 0.01
CA VAL A 40 -15.13 1.89 -0.98
C VAL A 40 -15.92 0.58 -0.86
N ALA A 41 -15.28 -0.51 -0.42
CA ALA A 41 -15.92 -1.83 -0.30
C ALA A 41 -16.55 -2.04 1.08
N THR A 42 -17.78 -2.54 1.12
CA THR A 42 -18.44 -2.92 2.38
C THR A 42 -17.89 -4.25 2.90
N GLN A 43 -17.81 -4.39 4.22
CA GLN A 43 -17.25 -5.60 4.85
C GLN A 43 -18.03 -6.87 4.50
N GLU A 44 -19.34 -6.76 4.31
CA GLU A 44 -20.22 -7.87 3.93
C GLU A 44 -19.84 -8.45 2.56
N HIS A 45 -19.57 -7.59 1.57
CA HIS A 45 -19.20 -8.03 0.23
C HIS A 45 -17.86 -8.77 0.23
N MET A 46 -16.94 -8.36 1.10
CA MET A 46 -15.62 -8.98 1.28
C MET A 46 -15.73 -10.38 1.90
N ASN A 47 -16.65 -10.55 2.85
CA ASN A 47 -16.90 -11.84 3.48
C ASN A 47 -17.60 -12.80 2.53
N LEU A 48 -18.59 -12.33 1.76
CA LEU A 48 -19.29 -13.14 0.75
C LEU A 48 -18.36 -13.62 -0.37
N ALA A 49 -17.37 -12.80 -0.75
CA ALA A 49 -16.36 -13.17 -1.72
C ALA A 49 -15.24 -14.06 -1.16
N HIS A 50 -15.27 -14.37 0.15
CA HIS A 50 -14.26 -15.16 0.85
C HIS A 50 -12.81 -14.69 0.60
N LEU A 51 -12.59 -13.38 0.67
CA LEU A 51 -11.25 -12.79 0.51
C LEU A 51 -10.34 -13.14 1.70
N SER A 52 -9.09 -13.49 1.40
CA SER A 52 -8.04 -13.69 2.41
C SER A 52 -7.71 -12.38 3.12
N LEU A 53 -7.16 -12.44 4.33
CA LEU A 53 -6.86 -11.24 5.13
C LEU A 53 -5.92 -10.26 4.40
N GLU A 54 -4.96 -10.79 3.64
CA GLU A 54 -4.00 -9.99 2.87
C GLU A 54 -4.64 -9.24 1.70
N GLN A 55 -5.77 -9.71 1.17
CA GLN A 55 -6.47 -9.08 0.05
C GLN A 55 -7.53 -8.06 0.51
N ARG A 56 -7.71 -7.89 1.83
CA ARG A 56 -8.72 -6.99 2.42
C ARG A 56 -8.20 -5.54 2.54
N ASP A 57 -7.58 -5.06 1.47
CA ASP A 57 -7.07 -3.71 1.37
C ASP A 57 -8.12 -2.71 0.87
N TYR A 58 -7.81 -1.41 0.93
CA TYR A 58 -8.60 -0.34 0.31
C TYR A 58 -8.89 -0.60 -1.18
N CYS A 59 -8.04 -1.39 -1.84
CA CYS A 59 -8.14 -1.74 -3.25
C CYS A 59 -9.14 -2.86 -3.59
N ALA A 60 -9.74 -3.51 -2.59
CA ALA A 60 -10.51 -4.74 -2.81
C ALA A 60 -11.75 -4.60 -3.70
N HIS A 61 -12.25 -3.37 -3.89
CA HIS A 61 -13.34 -3.09 -4.82
C HIS A 61 -12.99 -3.47 -6.27
N HIS A 62 -11.74 -3.33 -6.70
CA HIS A 62 -11.29 -3.78 -8.02
C HIS A 62 -11.20 -5.31 -8.10
N LEU A 63 -10.77 -5.96 -7.02
CA LEU A 63 -10.69 -7.42 -6.97
C LEU A 63 -12.07 -8.08 -7.09
N LEU A 64 -13.10 -7.49 -6.45
CA LEU A 64 -14.48 -7.93 -6.60
C LEU A 64 -14.98 -7.84 -8.05
N LYS A 65 -14.61 -6.75 -8.77
CA LYS A 65 -14.96 -6.60 -10.20
C LYS A 65 -14.31 -7.70 -11.04
N LEU A 66 -13.01 -7.94 -10.84
CA LEU A 66 -12.27 -9.01 -11.52
C LEU A 66 -12.91 -10.38 -11.32
N MET A 67 -13.30 -10.70 -10.09
CA MET A 67 -13.98 -11.97 -9.79
C MET A 67 -15.34 -12.08 -10.48
N LYS A 68 -16.10 -10.97 -10.55
CA LYS A 68 -17.37 -10.91 -11.28
C LYS A 68 -17.16 -11.15 -12.77
N CYS A 69 -16.25 -10.42 -13.40
CA CYS A 69 -15.92 -10.57 -14.82
C CYS A 69 -15.41 -11.98 -15.18
N LYS A 70 -14.66 -12.64 -14.28
CA LYS A 70 -14.24 -14.03 -14.48
C LYS A 70 -15.41 -15.01 -14.45
N ARG A 71 -16.44 -14.74 -13.65
CA ARG A 71 -17.66 -15.55 -13.58
C ARG A 71 -18.51 -15.37 -14.84
N ASP A 72 -18.65 -14.13 -15.31
CA ASP A 72 -19.53 -13.79 -16.42
C ASP A 72 -18.97 -14.22 -17.79
N ASN A 73 -17.64 -14.21 -17.96
CA ASN A 73 -16.99 -14.43 -19.26
C ASN A 73 -16.45 -15.85 -19.48
N TRP A 74 -16.88 -16.87 -18.74
CA TRP A 74 -16.46 -18.26 -19.00
C TRP A 74 -17.06 -18.73 -20.35
N PRO A 75 -16.26 -19.09 -21.39
CA PRO A 75 -14.90 -19.68 -21.42
C PRO A 75 -13.75 -18.74 -21.86
N ASN A 76 -14.02 -17.46 -22.12
CA ASN A 76 -13.05 -16.50 -22.62
C ASN A 76 -12.21 -15.86 -21.50
N PHE A 77 -11.12 -16.51 -21.12
CA PHE A 77 -10.22 -16.03 -20.03
C PHE A 77 -9.47 -14.72 -20.33
N LEU A 78 -9.32 -14.34 -21.60
CA LEU A 78 -8.53 -13.18 -22.03
C LEU A 78 -9.31 -11.84 -22.00
N ALA A 79 -10.62 -11.87 -21.83
CA ALA A 79 -11.46 -10.67 -21.87
C ALA A 79 -11.21 -9.74 -20.66
N CYS A 80 -10.76 -10.28 -19.54
CA CYS A 80 -10.71 -9.57 -18.26
C CYS A 80 -9.38 -8.84 -17.98
N LYS A 81 -8.76 -8.23 -18.99
CA LYS A 81 -7.46 -7.54 -18.83
C LYS A 81 -7.57 -6.17 -18.20
N HIS A 82 -8.62 -5.41 -18.55
CA HIS A 82 -8.81 -4.04 -18.05
C HIS A 82 -8.99 -4.02 -16.53
N GLU A 83 -9.87 -4.87 -16.01
CA GLU A 83 -10.13 -4.93 -14.57
C GLU A 83 -8.92 -5.42 -13.76
N ARG A 84 -8.10 -6.29 -14.35
CA ARG A 84 -6.83 -6.71 -13.75
C ARG A 84 -5.84 -5.57 -13.68
N HIS A 85 -5.70 -4.82 -14.78
CA HIS A 85 -4.83 -3.65 -14.81
C HIS A 85 -5.28 -2.58 -13.80
N ASP A 86 -6.59 -2.37 -13.62
CA ASP A 86 -7.10 -1.43 -12.62
C ASP A 86 -6.73 -1.84 -11.19
N TRP A 87 -6.81 -3.15 -10.88
CA TRP A 87 -6.39 -3.69 -9.60
C TRP A 87 -4.88 -3.52 -9.38
N ASP A 88 -4.05 -3.92 -10.37
CA ASP A 88 -2.59 -3.80 -10.31
C ASP A 88 -2.15 -2.33 -10.15
N TYR A 89 -2.81 -1.42 -10.85
CA TYR A 89 -2.55 0.02 -10.79
C TYR A 89 -2.85 0.57 -9.40
N CYS A 90 -3.96 0.16 -8.81
CA CYS A 90 -4.36 0.57 -7.47
C CYS A 90 -3.41 0.02 -6.38
N GLU A 91 -2.95 -1.24 -6.48
CA GLU A 91 -1.90 -1.75 -5.59
C GLU A 91 -0.58 -0.99 -5.74
N HIS A 92 -0.20 -0.65 -6.98
CA HIS A 92 1.01 0.12 -7.23
C HIS A 92 0.92 1.52 -6.61
N GLN A 93 -0.23 2.18 -6.70
CA GLN A 93 -0.46 3.45 -6.03
C GLN A 93 -0.30 3.32 -4.51
N ASP A 94 -0.79 2.25 -3.89
CA ASP A 94 -0.65 2.08 -2.45
C ASP A 94 0.80 1.83 -2.03
N LYS A 95 1.51 0.96 -2.76
CA LYS A 95 2.96 0.74 -2.59
C LYS A 95 3.75 2.05 -2.72
N SER A 96 3.40 2.90 -3.69
CA SER A 96 4.05 4.21 -3.86
C SER A 96 3.80 5.17 -2.68
N ARG A 97 2.61 5.10 -2.05
CA ARG A 97 2.28 5.89 -0.86
C ARG A 97 3.06 5.40 0.36
N LEU A 98 3.16 4.08 0.55
CA LEU A 98 3.98 3.47 1.60
C LEU A 98 5.46 3.86 1.44
N GLY A 99 5.97 3.85 0.21
CA GLY A 99 7.30 4.36 -0.14
C GLY A 99 7.51 5.81 0.30
N LYS A 100 6.60 6.71 -0.08
CA LYS A 100 6.64 8.13 0.34
C LYS A 100 6.60 8.29 1.86
N SER A 101 5.76 7.53 2.56
CA SER A 101 5.74 7.59 4.04
C SER A 101 7.08 7.16 4.66
N SER A 102 7.75 6.16 4.09
CA SER A 102 9.07 5.75 4.58
C SER A 102 10.14 6.81 4.33
N GLU A 103 10.06 7.54 3.23
CA GLU A 103 10.99 8.63 2.90
C GLU A 103 10.78 9.84 3.81
N SER A 104 9.52 10.20 4.10
CA SER A 104 9.20 11.23 5.08
C SER A 104 9.67 10.87 6.50
N LEU A 105 9.66 9.59 6.88
CA LEU A 105 10.23 9.16 8.17
C LEU A 105 11.74 9.38 8.22
N LYS A 106 12.46 9.19 7.12
CA LYS A 106 13.91 9.45 7.05
C LYS A 106 14.21 10.93 7.27
N THR A 107 13.45 11.84 6.64
CA THR A 107 13.68 13.27 6.81
C THR A 107 13.41 13.73 8.24
N VAL A 108 12.38 13.19 8.89
CA VAL A 108 12.10 13.46 10.31
C VAL A 108 13.22 12.94 11.21
N ASN A 109 13.71 11.71 10.99
CA ASN A 109 14.83 11.17 11.77
C ASN A 109 16.11 11.99 11.60
N VAL A 110 16.46 12.37 10.37
CA VAL A 110 17.64 13.23 10.11
C VAL A 110 17.52 14.56 10.86
N ASN A 111 16.36 15.21 10.83
CA ASN A 111 16.12 16.47 11.55
C ASN A 111 16.15 16.35 13.09
N ARG A 112 16.05 15.14 13.66
CA ARG A 112 16.16 14.91 15.10
C ARG A 112 17.62 14.88 15.59
N PHE A 113 18.56 14.54 14.71
CA PHE A 113 19.98 14.41 15.06
C PHE A 113 20.81 15.68 14.78
N VAL A 114 20.21 16.71 14.17
CA VAL A 114 20.80 18.06 13.96
C VAL A 114 20.28 19.01 15.04
#